data_AF-A0A4U5Q6U2-F1
#
_entry.id   AF-A0A4U5Q6U2-F1
#
_cell.length_a   1.000
_cell.length_b   1.000
_cell.length_c   1.000
_cell.angle_alpha   90.00
_cell.angle_beta   90.00
_cell.angle_gamma   90.00
#
_symmetry.space_group_name_H-M   'P 1'
#
loop_
_entity.id
_entity.type
_entity.pdbx_description
1 polymer ?
#
loop_
_entity_poly.entity_id
_entity_poly.type
_entity_poly.pdbx_seq_one_letter_code
_entity_poly.pdbx_strand_id
1 'polypeptide(L)'
;MSFYGLAGLFISSYLWCTISWNVGSGYDRFDRKEGIVCIFRWGFPGKNRRILLRLFMKDIQSIRIEVKEGFYARRVLYMEIRGQGAIPLTRTDENLTPREIEQKAAELAYFLRVPIEGYENPREATGRIVCANCHLANKPVGIEVPQAVLPDTVFEAVVRIPYDMQLKQVLANGPVPGQKYSEITFPILSPDPAAKKDTHFLKYPIYVGGNRGRGQIYPDGSKSNNTVYNATAAGPELLVSEGESIKLDQPLTSNPNVGGFGQGDAEIVLQDPLRVQGLLFFLASVILAQIFLVLKKKQFEKVQLSEMNF
;
A
#
# COMPACT_ATOMS: atom_id res chain seq x y z
N MET A 1 55.15 0.00 5.41
CA MET A 1 54.41 1.17 4.88
C MET A 1 54.30 1.17 3.35
N SER A 2 55.26 0.60 2.60
CA SER A 2 55.22 0.48 1.13
C SER A 2 54.20 -0.52 0.55
N PHE A 3 53.85 -1.57 1.31
CA PHE A 3 52.92 -2.61 0.87
C PHE A 3 51.50 -2.09 0.58
N TYR A 4 50.94 -1.27 1.49
CA TYR A 4 49.61 -0.68 1.31
C TYR A 4 49.56 0.35 0.17
N GLY A 5 50.67 1.08 -0.06
CA GLY A 5 50.78 1.99 -1.20
C GLY A 5 50.75 1.26 -2.54
N LEU A 6 51.46 0.13 -2.65
CA LEU A 6 51.46 -0.70 -3.84
C LEU A 6 50.08 -1.35 -4.07
N ALA A 7 49.43 -1.87 -3.02
CA ALA A 7 48.08 -2.41 -3.11
C ALA A 7 47.04 -1.35 -3.53
N GLY A 8 47.16 -0.12 -3.02
CA GLY A 8 46.31 1.01 -3.41
C GLY A 8 46.47 1.38 -4.89
N LEU A 9 47.70 1.36 -5.43
CA LEU A 9 47.95 1.59 -6.86
C LEU A 9 47.31 0.51 -7.74
N PHE A 10 47.39 -0.76 -7.34
CA PHE A 10 46.72 -1.86 -8.07
C PHE A 10 45.20 -1.72 -8.07
N ILE A 11 44.59 -1.41 -6.91
CA ILE A 11 43.14 -1.20 -6.81
C ILE A 11 42.69 0.01 -7.63
N SER A 12 43.42 1.12 -7.53
CA SER A 12 43.11 2.35 -8.28
C SER A 12 43.22 2.14 -9.79
N SER A 13 44.31 1.49 -10.23
CA SER A 13 44.49 1.13 -11.64
C SER A 13 43.39 0.20 -12.12
N TYR A 14 43.02 -0.82 -11.33
CA TYR A 14 41.91 -1.71 -11.66
C TYR A 14 40.59 -0.94 -11.82
N LEU A 15 40.23 -0.07 -10.86
CA LEU A 15 39.00 0.73 -10.93
C LEU A 15 39.00 1.64 -12.16
N TRP A 16 40.12 2.32 -12.44
CA TRP A 16 40.24 3.18 -13.62
C TRP A 16 40.07 2.39 -14.93
N CYS A 17 40.63 1.19 -15.00
CA CYS A 17 40.43 0.27 -16.12
C CYS A 17 38.96 -0.16 -16.26
N THR A 18 38.26 -0.48 -15.16
CA THR A 18 36.83 -0.85 -15.23
C THR A 18 35.96 0.29 -15.75
N ILE A 19 36.23 1.53 -15.33
CA ILE A 19 35.54 2.74 -15.80
C ILE A 19 35.86 2.99 -17.28
N SER A 20 37.13 2.94 -17.66
CA SER A 20 37.58 3.16 -19.05
C SER A 20 36.99 2.13 -20.01
N TRP A 21 36.82 0.87 -19.57
CA TRP A 21 36.17 -0.17 -20.36
C TRP A 21 34.65 -0.21 -20.25
N ASN A 22 34.06 0.71 -19.47
CA ASN A 22 32.62 0.85 -19.26
C ASN A 22 31.95 -0.46 -18.79
N VAL A 23 32.64 -1.20 -17.94
CA VAL A 23 32.19 -2.50 -17.43
C VAL A 23 30.92 -2.31 -16.58
N GLY A 24 29.86 -3.04 -16.90
CA GLY A 24 28.54 -2.96 -16.28
C GLY A 24 27.53 -2.08 -17.03
N SER A 25 27.97 -1.22 -17.95
CA SER A 25 27.09 -0.34 -18.73
C SER A 25 26.31 -1.11 -19.81
N GLY A 26 25.14 -0.59 -20.19
CA GLY A 26 24.31 -1.24 -21.19
C GLY A 26 22.92 -0.63 -21.32
N TYR A 27 22.00 -1.37 -21.96
CA TYR A 27 20.61 -0.95 -22.14
C TYR A 27 19.68 -2.15 -22.14
N ASP A 28 18.41 -1.86 -21.86
CA ASP A 28 17.32 -2.83 -21.88
C ASP A 28 16.36 -2.42 -23.00
N ARG A 29 16.12 -3.33 -23.94
CA ARG A 29 15.22 -3.12 -25.07
C ARG A 29 14.07 -4.09 -24.96
N PHE A 30 12.87 -3.54 -25.00
CA PHE A 30 11.61 -4.29 -24.97
C PHE A 30 10.89 -4.11 -26.29
N ASP A 31 10.84 -5.15 -27.13
CA ASP A 31 10.17 -5.09 -28.43
C ASP A 31 8.86 -5.88 -28.41
N ARG A 32 7.74 -5.14 -28.47
CA ARG A 32 6.39 -5.73 -28.46
C ARG A 32 5.98 -6.33 -29.80
N LYS A 33 6.60 -5.92 -30.92
CA LYS A 33 6.29 -6.45 -32.25
C LYS A 33 6.92 -7.81 -32.44
N GLU A 34 8.17 -7.95 -32.00
CA GLU A 34 8.89 -9.23 -32.06
C GLU A 34 8.61 -10.12 -30.84
N GLY A 35 8.13 -9.54 -29.73
CA GLY A 35 7.85 -10.26 -28.49
C GLY A 35 9.10 -10.68 -27.72
N ILE A 36 10.19 -9.92 -27.86
CA ILE A 36 11.52 -10.25 -27.33
C ILE A 36 12.00 -9.12 -26.41
N VAL A 37 12.57 -9.51 -25.27
CA VAL A 37 13.33 -8.63 -24.38
C VAL A 37 14.82 -8.90 -24.56
N CYS A 38 15.58 -7.83 -24.74
CA CYS A 38 17.00 -7.88 -24.96
C CYS A 38 17.71 -7.03 -23.89
N ILE A 39 18.49 -7.69 -23.04
CA ILE A 39 19.30 -7.05 -22.01
C ILE A 39 20.75 -7.14 -22.47
N PHE A 40 21.36 -5.98 -22.71
CA PHE A 40 22.76 -5.88 -23.11
C PHE A 40 23.58 -5.27 -21.99
N ARG A 41 24.73 -5.87 -21.66
CA ARG A 41 25.70 -5.34 -20.69
C ARG A 41 27.13 -5.54 -21.19
N TRP A 42 27.99 -4.56 -20.93
CA TRP A 42 29.43 -4.65 -21.14
C TRP A 42 30.08 -5.40 -19.99
N GLY A 43 30.71 -6.54 -20.27
CA GLY A 43 31.53 -7.30 -19.34
C GLY A 43 33.01 -6.89 -19.39
N PHE A 44 33.83 -7.60 -18.61
CA PHE A 44 35.27 -7.42 -18.64
C PHE A 44 35.87 -7.73 -20.02
N PRO A 45 37.01 -7.12 -20.39
CA PRO A 45 37.71 -7.44 -21.64
C PRO A 45 38.00 -8.94 -21.75
N GLY A 46 37.64 -9.54 -22.88
CA GLY A 46 37.80 -10.98 -23.13
C GLY A 46 36.71 -11.54 -24.05
N LYS A 47 36.57 -12.88 -24.08
CA LYS A 47 35.58 -13.57 -24.92
C LYS A 47 34.13 -13.19 -24.58
N ASN A 48 33.85 -12.87 -23.32
CA ASN A 48 32.52 -12.51 -22.82
C ASN A 48 32.36 -11.00 -22.59
N ARG A 49 33.08 -10.17 -23.35
CA ARG A 49 32.98 -8.70 -23.24
C ARG A 49 31.57 -8.18 -23.50
N ARG A 50 30.80 -8.85 -24.37
CA ARG A 50 29.40 -8.50 -24.66
C ARG A 50 28.50 -9.55 -24.04
N ILE A 51 27.76 -9.16 -23.00
CA ILE A 51 26.76 -10.01 -22.36
C ILE A 51 25.41 -9.64 -22.99
N LEU A 52 24.82 -10.56 -23.73
CA LEU A 52 23.56 -10.38 -24.42
C LEU A 52 22.58 -11.45 -23.95
N LEU A 53 21.56 -11.04 -23.22
CA LEU A 53 20.47 -11.92 -22.79
C LEU A 53 19.25 -11.61 -23.66
N ARG A 54 18.77 -12.62 -24.39
CA ARG A 54 17.55 -12.54 -25.19
C ARG A 54 16.51 -13.47 -24.60
N LEU A 55 15.35 -12.93 -24.33
CA LEU A 55 14.27 -13.59 -23.61
C LEU A 55 12.96 -13.35 -24.35
N PHE A 56 12.05 -14.31 -24.35
CA PHE A 56 10.72 -14.06 -24.89
C PHE A 56 9.85 -13.38 -23.85
N MET A 57 9.07 -12.38 -24.26
CA MET A 57 8.15 -11.68 -23.36
C MET A 57 7.11 -12.61 -22.74
N LYS A 58 6.73 -13.69 -23.43
CA LYS A 58 5.81 -14.73 -22.93
C LYS A 58 6.34 -15.49 -21.69
N ASP A 59 7.65 -15.49 -21.49
CA ASP A 59 8.31 -16.21 -20.40
C ASP A 59 8.46 -15.33 -19.14
N ILE A 60 8.15 -14.03 -19.25
CA ILE A 60 8.16 -13.09 -18.13
C ILE A 60 6.92 -13.34 -17.28
N GLN A 61 7.12 -13.62 -15.99
CA GLN A 61 6.05 -13.96 -15.06
C GLN A 61 5.59 -12.74 -14.26
N SER A 62 6.52 -11.96 -13.72
CA SER A 62 6.23 -10.81 -12.85
C SER A 62 7.38 -9.82 -12.78
N ILE A 63 7.05 -8.61 -12.33
CA ILE A 63 8.00 -7.59 -11.91
C ILE A 63 7.99 -7.56 -10.39
N ARG A 64 9.12 -7.82 -9.76
CA ARG A 64 9.28 -7.88 -8.31
C ARG A 64 10.13 -6.73 -7.82
N ILE A 65 9.73 -6.10 -6.72
CA ILE A 65 10.56 -5.11 -6.03
C ILE A 65 11.14 -5.78 -4.79
N GLU A 66 12.47 -5.74 -4.63
CA GLU A 66 13.13 -6.29 -3.45
C GLU A 66 14.01 -5.23 -2.79
N VAL A 67 13.95 -5.15 -1.46
CA VAL A 67 14.81 -4.28 -0.66
C VAL A 67 16.02 -5.09 -0.22
N LYS A 68 17.21 -4.70 -0.66
CA LYS A 68 18.45 -5.27 -0.12
C LYS A 68 18.85 -4.50 1.13
N GLU A 69 18.85 -5.19 2.26
CA GLU A 69 19.35 -4.67 3.54
C GLU A 69 20.89 -4.60 3.52
N GLY A 70 21.42 -3.42 3.88
CA GLY A 70 22.84 -3.11 3.95
C GLY A 70 23.04 -1.75 4.62
N PHE A 71 24.27 -1.18 4.61
CA PHE A 71 24.52 0.16 5.18
C PHE A 71 23.63 1.27 4.59
N TYR A 72 23.17 1.07 3.35
CA TYR A 72 22.11 1.85 2.72
C TYR A 72 21.05 0.88 2.18
N ALA A 73 19.81 1.00 2.63
CA ALA A 73 18.70 0.25 2.05
C ALA A 73 18.55 0.65 0.58
N ARG A 74 18.72 -0.31 -0.34
CA ARG A 74 18.55 -0.10 -1.77
C ARG A 74 17.43 -0.98 -2.29
N ARG A 75 16.49 -0.37 -3.00
CA ARG A 75 15.41 -1.07 -3.71
C ARG A 75 15.90 -1.46 -5.10
N VAL A 76 15.73 -2.72 -5.46
CA VAL A 76 16.13 -3.26 -6.76
C VAL A 76 14.90 -3.85 -7.43
N LEU A 77 14.68 -3.46 -8.68
CA LEU A 77 13.64 -4.00 -9.54
C LEU A 77 14.15 -5.29 -10.18
N TYR A 78 13.37 -6.34 -10.07
CA TYR A 78 13.62 -7.65 -10.64
C TYR A 78 12.54 -8.02 -11.64
N MET A 79 12.93 -8.69 -12.71
CA MET A 79 12.03 -9.35 -13.65
C MET A 79 12.14 -10.85 -13.42
N GLU A 80 11.04 -11.48 -12.98
CA GLU A 80 11.00 -12.93 -12.84
C GLU A 80 10.68 -13.59 -14.18
N ILE A 81 11.51 -14.58 -14.52
CA ILE A 81 11.41 -15.33 -15.77
C ILE A 81 11.16 -16.79 -15.44
N ARG A 82 10.18 -17.38 -16.13
CA ARG A 82 9.77 -18.76 -15.96
C ARG A 82 10.96 -19.72 -16.14
N GLY A 83 11.38 -20.35 -15.04
CA GLY A 83 12.43 -21.37 -15.02
C GLY A 83 13.87 -20.86 -15.16
N GLN A 84 14.11 -19.54 -15.21
CA GLN A 84 15.45 -18.95 -15.34
C GLN A 84 15.84 -18.01 -14.17
N GLY A 85 14.91 -17.77 -13.24
CA GLY A 85 15.14 -16.93 -12.05
C GLY A 85 14.87 -15.45 -12.31
N ALA A 86 15.28 -14.61 -11.36
CA ALA A 86 15.03 -13.16 -11.37
C ALA A 86 16.21 -12.38 -11.95
N ILE A 87 15.96 -11.50 -12.91
CA ILE A 87 16.97 -10.61 -13.50
C ILE A 87 16.80 -9.19 -12.98
N PRO A 88 17.85 -8.57 -12.39
CA PRO A 88 17.78 -7.19 -11.93
C PRO A 88 17.73 -6.23 -13.13
N LEU A 89 16.77 -5.31 -13.10
CA LEU A 89 16.59 -4.25 -14.09
C LEU A 89 17.12 -2.90 -13.61
N THR A 90 17.23 -2.69 -12.29
CA THR A 90 17.81 -1.45 -11.76
C THR A 90 19.33 -1.47 -11.93
N ARG A 91 19.88 -0.36 -12.42
CA ARG A 91 21.34 -0.20 -12.52
C ARG A 91 21.94 0.11 -11.15
N THR A 92 23.17 -0.31 -10.91
CA THR A 92 23.85 -0.14 -9.60
C THR A 92 24.12 1.34 -9.24
N ASP A 93 24.08 2.23 -10.24
CA ASP A 93 24.27 3.69 -10.16
C ASP A 93 22.94 4.48 -10.10
N GLU A 94 21.79 3.84 -10.33
CA GLU A 94 20.47 4.47 -10.25
C GLU A 94 20.03 4.62 -8.77
N ASN A 95 20.30 5.80 -8.17
CA ASN A 95 19.72 6.20 -6.88
C ASN A 95 18.29 6.74 -7.09
N LEU A 96 17.36 5.86 -7.45
CA LEU A 96 15.96 6.22 -7.60
C LEU A 96 15.29 6.35 -6.23
N THR A 97 14.40 7.33 -6.10
CA THR A 97 13.55 7.44 -4.93
C THR A 97 12.58 6.26 -4.85
N PRO A 98 12.10 5.89 -3.63
CA PRO A 98 11.07 4.86 -3.45
C PRO A 98 9.90 4.96 -4.44
N ARG A 99 9.41 6.19 -4.64
CA ARG A 99 8.29 6.51 -5.53
C ARG A 99 8.62 6.30 -7.01
N GLU A 100 9.81 6.69 -7.45
CA GLU A 100 10.23 6.51 -8.85
C GLU A 100 10.41 5.03 -9.19
N ILE A 101 10.89 4.22 -8.25
CA ILE A 101 11.02 2.76 -8.44
C ILE A 101 9.64 2.11 -8.56
N GLU A 102 8.69 2.48 -7.69
CA GLU A 102 7.32 1.98 -7.76
C GLU A 102 6.63 2.38 -9.07
N GLN A 103 6.83 3.62 -9.52
CA GLN A 103 6.27 4.10 -10.79
C GLN A 103 6.90 3.38 -11.99
N LYS A 104 8.24 3.21 -12.00
CA LYS A 104 8.96 2.46 -13.04
C LYS A 104 8.52 0.99 -13.08
N ALA A 105 8.29 0.37 -11.91
CA ALA A 105 7.75 -0.98 -11.81
C ALA A 105 6.34 -1.07 -12.40
N ALA A 106 5.47 -0.11 -12.09
CA ALA A 106 4.11 -0.06 -12.60
C ALA A 106 4.05 0.15 -14.12
N GLU A 107 4.86 1.07 -14.65
CA GLU A 107 4.97 1.32 -16.09
C GLU A 107 5.47 0.08 -16.85
N LEU A 108 6.51 -0.60 -16.31
CA LEU A 108 7.04 -1.83 -16.90
C LEU A 108 6.04 -2.98 -16.82
N ALA A 109 5.40 -3.20 -15.68
CA ALA A 109 4.39 -4.24 -15.50
C ALA A 109 3.19 -4.02 -16.43
N TYR A 110 2.72 -2.77 -16.55
CA TYR A 110 1.67 -2.40 -17.50
C TYR A 110 2.08 -2.63 -18.95
N PHE A 111 3.31 -2.24 -19.32
CA PHE A 111 3.84 -2.43 -20.66
C PHE A 111 3.95 -3.92 -21.03
N LEU A 112 4.44 -4.73 -20.10
CA LEU A 112 4.65 -6.17 -20.27
C LEU A 112 3.37 -7.00 -20.12
N ARG A 113 2.32 -6.44 -19.50
CA ARG A 113 1.10 -7.14 -19.08
C ARG A 113 1.45 -8.34 -18.19
N VAL A 114 2.16 -8.05 -17.09
CA VAL A 114 2.53 -9.01 -16.06
C VAL A 114 2.26 -8.39 -14.68
N PRO A 115 2.15 -9.18 -13.60
CA PRO A 115 1.96 -8.66 -12.26
C PRO A 115 3.14 -7.87 -11.75
N ILE A 116 2.84 -6.98 -10.82
CA ILE A 116 3.79 -6.55 -9.82
C ILE A 116 3.65 -7.48 -8.62
N GLU A 117 4.72 -8.21 -8.28
CA GLU A 117 4.79 -9.00 -7.07
C GLU A 117 5.55 -8.24 -5.98
N GLY A 118 5.03 -8.32 -4.74
CA GLY A 118 5.68 -7.72 -3.58
C GLY A 118 5.43 -6.22 -3.44
N TYR A 119 4.15 -5.83 -3.29
CA TYR A 119 3.88 -4.55 -2.63
C TYR A 119 4.51 -4.59 -1.22
N GLU A 120 5.55 -3.78 -1.00
CA GLU A 120 6.24 -3.69 0.30
C GLU A 120 5.29 -3.18 1.39
N ASN A 121 4.43 -2.23 1.02
CA ASN A 121 3.38 -1.70 1.88
C ASN A 121 2.01 -1.87 1.19
N PRO A 122 1.01 -2.47 1.85
CA PRO A 122 -0.35 -2.56 1.31
C PRO A 122 -1.02 -1.20 1.13
N ARG A 123 -0.46 -0.12 1.70
CA ARG A 123 -0.92 1.26 1.54
C ARG A 123 0.13 2.08 0.79
N GLU A 124 -0.28 2.64 -0.35
CA GLU A 124 0.51 3.55 -1.16
C GLU A 124 0.73 4.89 -0.43
N ALA A 125 1.74 5.67 -0.82
CA ALA A 125 2.00 7.00 -0.26
C ALA A 125 0.83 7.99 -0.45
N THR A 126 -0.06 7.71 -1.41
CA THR A 126 -1.33 8.44 -1.63
C THR A 126 -2.39 8.14 -0.58
N GLY A 127 -2.18 7.13 0.26
CA GLY A 127 -3.16 6.59 1.20
C GLY A 127 -4.07 5.52 0.62
N ARG A 128 -3.98 5.23 -0.69
CA ARG A 128 -4.75 4.18 -1.38
C ARG A 128 -4.24 2.79 -1.01
N ILE A 129 -5.15 1.84 -0.81
CA ILE A 129 -4.79 0.43 -0.58
C ILE A 129 -4.67 -0.30 -1.92
N VAL A 130 -3.60 -1.07 -2.08
CA VAL A 130 -3.19 -1.72 -3.35
C VAL A 130 -4.24 -2.70 -3.90
N CYS A 131 -5.14 -3.22 -3.05
CA CYS A 131 -6.27 -4.05 -3.45
C CYS A 131 -7.17 -3.36 -4.50
N ALA A 132 -7.26 -2.03 -4.48
CA ALA A 132 -8.01 -1.23 -5.44
C ALA A 132 -7.45 -1.28 -6.88
N ASN A 133 -6.24 -1.82 -7.08
CA ASN A 133 -5.65 -1.98 -8.41
C ASN A 133 -6.27 -3.17 -9.17
N CYS A 134 -6.76 -4.18 -8.43
CA CYS A 134 -7.42 -5.37 -9.00
C CYS A 134 -8.94 -5.36 -8.78
N HIS A 135 -9.40 -4.76 -7.67
CA HIS A 135 -10.81 -4.65 -7.30
C HIS A 135 -11.33 -3.25 -7.63
N LEU A 136 -11.83 -3.08 -8.85
CA LEU A 136 -12.12 -1.79 -9.46
C LEU A 136 -13.47 -1.20 -9.03
N ALA A 137 -14.41 -2.03 -8.60
CA ALA A 137 -15.67 -1.55 -8.07
C ALA A 137 -15.50 -1.06 -6.63
N ASN A 138 -16.10 0.08 -6.31
CA ASN A 138 -16.09 0.63 -4.97
C ASN A 138 -17.31 0.14 -4.18
N LYS A 139 -17.11 -0.31 -2.94
CA LYS A 139 -18.19 -0.55 -1.97
C LYS A 139 -17.86 0.10 -0.63
N PRO A 140 -18.87 0.58 0.12
CA PRO A 140 -18.61 1.15 1.43
C PRO A 140 -18.05 0.07 2.37
N VAL A 141 -17.02 0.41 3.13
CA VAL A 141 -16.48 -0.41 4.22
C VAL A 141 -16.48 0.46 5.47
N GLY A 142 -17.05 -0.05 6.54
CA GLY A 142 -17.09 0.62 7.84
C GLY A 142 -16.06 0.03 8.79
N ILE A 143 -15.56 0.86 9.69
CA ILE A 143 -14.73 0.45 10.82
C ILE A 143 -15.25 1.12 12.08
N GLU A 144 -15.44 0.34 13.13
CA GLU A 144 -15.79 0.81 14.46
C GLU A 144 -14.66 0.44 15.42
N VAL A 145 -14.17 1.46 16.11
CA VAL A 145 -13.14 1.33 17.15
C VAL A 145 -13.53 2.21 18.33
N PRO A 146 -13.12 1.87 19.56
CA PRO A 146 -13.30 2.76 20.69
C PRO A 146 -12.59 4.11 20.45
N GLN A 147 -13.17 5.19 20.96
CA GLN A 147 -12.56 6.52 20.87
C GLN A 147 -11.18 6.56 21.57
N ALA A 148 -11.07 5.90 22.72
CA ALA A 148 -9.85 5.84 23.50
C ALA A 148 -9.70 4.48 24.16
N VAL A 149 -8.45 4.04 24.33
CA VAL A 149 -8.08 2.80 25.01
C VAL A 149 -6.94 3.06 25.99
N LEU A 150 -6.95 2.33 27.09
CA LEU A 150 -5.84 2.31 28.05
C LEU A 150 -4.70 1.43 27.50
N PRO A 151 -3.45 1.63 27.93
CA PRO A 151 -2.34 0.73 27.60
C PRO A 151 -2.57 -0.69 28.14
N ASP A 152 -1.94 -1.68 27.49
CA ASP A 152 -2.02 -3.11 27.81
C ASP A 152 -3.45 -3.65 27.98
N THR A 153 -4.36 -3.18 27.12
CA THR A 153 -5.78 -3.53 27.15
C THR A 153 -6.21 -4.10 25.80
N VAL A 154 -6.92 -5.23 25.82
CA VAL A 154 -7.54 -5.78 24.61
C VAL A 154 -8.81 -5.02 24.30
N PHE A 155 -8.92 -4.51 23.07
CA PHE A 155 -10.12 -3.88 22.54
C PHE A 155 -10.54 -4.51 21.23
N GLU A 156 -11.81 -4.31 20.87
CA GLU A 156 -12.39 -4.86 19.65
C GLU A 156 -12.43 -3.78 18.56
N ALA A 157 -11.87 -4.09 17.40
CA ALA A 157 -12.07 -3.33 16.17
C ALA A 157 -13.01 -4.10 15.26
N VAL A 158 -14.19 -3.53 14.97
CA VAL A 158 -15.22 -4.17 14.15
C VAL A 158 -15.18 -3.62 12.74
N VAL A 159 -14.93 -4.47 11.77
CA VAL A 159 -14.90 -4.11 10.35
C VAL A 159 -16.19 -4.59 9.70
N ARG A 160 -16.97 -3.66 9.15
CA ARG A 160 -18.22 -3.94 8.44
C ARG A 160 -18.00 -3.92 6.93
N ILE A 161 -18.25 -5.05 6.29
CA ILE A 161 -18.20 -5.19 4.83
C ILE A 161 -19.62 -5.61 4.38
N PRO A 162 -20.45 -4.66 3.94
CA PRO A 162 -21.85 -4.90 3.65
C PRO A 162 -22.01 -5.95 2.56
N TYR A 163 -22.87 -6.93 2.85
CA TYR A 163 -23.23 -7.98 1.91
C TYR A 163 -24.70 -7.85 1.53
N ASP A 164 -24.94 -7.66 0.24
CA ASP A 164 -26.29 -7.66 -0.29
C ASP A 164 -26.74 -9.11 -0.52
N MET A 165 -27.78 -9.54 0.20
CA MET A 165 -28.34 -10.89 0.08
C MET A 165 -29.22 -11.07 -1.17
N GLN A 166 -29.66 -9.97 -1.80
CA GLN A 166 -30.50 -10.01 -3.00
C GLN A 166 -29.65 -10.20 -4.27
N LEU A 167 -28.39 -9.72 -4.26
CA LEU A 167 -27.47 -9.81 -5.39
C LEU A 167 -26.53 -11.02 -5.25
N LYS A 168 -26.84 -12.11 -5.96
CA LYS A 168 -25.99 -13.32 -5.98
C LYS A 168 -24.88 -13.20 -7.01
N GLN A 169 -23.63 -13.24 -6.55
CA GLN A 169 -22.47 -13.25 -7.44
C GLN A 169 -22.31 -14.62 -8.13
N VAL A 170 -22.02 -14.61 -9.42
CA VAL A 170 -21.72 -15.82 -10.21
C VAL A 170 -20.40 -16.42 -9.73
N LEU A 171 -20.43 -17.67 -9.23
CA LEU A 171 -19.26 -18.47 -8.83
C LEU A 171 -18.36 -17.81 -7.75
N ALA A 172 -18.94 -17.44 -6.61
CA ALA A 172 -18.20 -16.85 -5.50
C ALA A 172 -17.77 -17.88 -4.43
N ASN A 173 -16.63 -18.54 -4.64
CA ASN A 173 -15.92 -19.25 -3.57
C ASN A 173 -14.81 -18.33 -3.03
N GLY A 174 -15.16 -17.50 -2.04
CA GLY A 174 -14.17 -16.72 -1.29
C GLY A 174 -13.53 -17.54 -0.17
N PRO A 175 -12.39 -17.10 0.39
CA PRO A 175 -11.75 -17.79 1.52
C PRO A 175 -12.65 -17.84 2.77
N VAL A 176 -13.59 -16.90 2.89
CA VAL A 176 -14.55 -16.85 4.00
C VAL A 176 -15.99 -16.63 3.45
N PRO A 177 -17.01 -17.34 3.94
CA PRO A 177 -18.40 -17.14 3.49
C PRO A 177 -18.97 -15.81 3.98
N GLY A 178 -19.06 -14.81 3.10
CA GLY A 178 -19.54 -13.48 3.53
C GLY A 178 -21.05 -13.35 3.79
N GLN A 179 -21.83 -14.42 3.72
CA GLN A 179 -23.19 -14.46 4.32
C GLN A 179 -23.11 -14.57 5.85
N LYS A 180 -22.08 -15.25 6.37
CA LYS A 180 -21.84 -15.44 7.80
C LYS A 180 -20.95 -14.33 8.37
N TYR A 181 -20.08 -13.75 7.55
CA TYR A 181 -19.07 -12.77 7.95
C TYR A 181 -19.27 -11.45 7.19
N SER A 182 -20.38 -10.77 7.45
CA SER A 182 -20.59 -9.36 7.06
C SER A 182 -19.88 -8.38 7.99
N GLU A 183 -19.63 -8.83 9.22
CA GLU A 183 -18.88 -8.11 10.25
C GLU A 183 -17.76 -9.01 10.75
N ILE A 184 -16.57 -8.44 10.90
CA ILE A 184 -15.39 -9.15 11.39
C ILE A 184 -14.84 -8.36 12.56
N THR A 185 -14.77 -9.01 13.72
CA THR A 185 -14.22 -8.43 14.95
C THR A 185 -12.77 -8.86 15.13
N PHE A 186 -11.88 -7.88 15.30
CA PHE A 186 -10.47 -8.09 15.56
C PHE A 186 -10.16 -7.76 17.03
N PRO A 187 -9.71 -8.73 17.84
CA PRO A 187 -9.19 -8.45 19.17
C PRO A 187 -7.77 -7.88 19.04
N ILE A 188 -7.59 -6.60 19.39
CA ILE A 188 -6.32 -5.89 19.30
C ILE A 188 -5.84 -5.56 20.71
N LEU A 189 -4.59 -5.88 21.04
CA LEU A 189 -3.96 -5.48 22.29
C LEU A 189 -3.28 -4.11 22.11
N SER A 190 -3.67 -3.13 22.92
CA SER A 190 -3.01 -1.82 22.92
C SER A 190 -1.59 -1.91 23.51
N PRO A 191 -0.61 -1.18 22.94
CA PRO A 191 0.75 -1.20 23.46
C PRO A 191 0.86 -0.41 24.77
N ASP A 192 1.86 -0.75 25.59
CA ASP A 192 2.21 -0.02 26.81
C ASP A 192 3.45 0.86 26.59
N PRO A 193 3.32 2.21 26.60
CA PRO A 193 4.45 3.14 26.54
C PRO A 193 5.48 3.00 27.68
N ALA A 194 5.10 2.43 28.84
CA ALA A 194 6.05 2.18 29.91
C ALA A 194 7.00 1.01 29.57
N ALA A 195 6.49 -0.01 28.88
CA ALA A 195 7.28 -1.15 28.41
C ALA A 195 8.02 -0.87 27.09
N LYS A 196 7.44 -0.07 26.18
CA LYS A 196 7.94 0.21 24.83
C LYS A 196 8.26 1.69 24.62
N LYS A 197 9.57 2.01 24.49
CA LYS A 197 10.07 3.40 24.37
C LYS A 197 9.69 4.12 23.08
N ASP A 198 9.34 3.38 22.04
CA ASP A 198 8.92 3.88 20.72
C ASP A 198 7.42 4.21 20.65
N THR A 199 6.67 3.87 21.70
CA THR A 199 5.23 4.10 21.80
C THR A 199 4.94 5.30 22.71
N HIS A 200 3.98 6.15 22.33
CA HIS A 200 3.63 7.35 23.08
C HIS A 200 2.11 7.52 23.22
N PHE A 201 1.67 8.22 24.26
CA PHE A 201 0.25 8.55 24.45
C PHE A 201 -0.20 9.64 23.48
N LEU A 202 -0.71 9.21 22.33
CA LEU A 202 -1.11 10.02 21.19
C LEU A 202 -2.39 9.47 20.55
N LYS A 203 -2.90 10.23 19.57
CA LYS A 203 -3.95 9.78 18.67
C LYS A 203 -3.31 9.08 17.47
N TYR A 204 -3.71 7.84 17.24
CA TYR A 204 -3.20 6.99 16.17
C TYR A 204 -4.29 6.75 15.10
N PRO A 205 -3.94 6.81 13.81
CA PRO A 205 -4.84 6.40 12.75
C PRO A 205 -4.88 4.87 12.61
N ILE A 206 -6.05 4.33 12.27
CA ILE A 206 -6.27 2.93 11.90
C ILE A 206 -6.85 2.92 10.49
N TYR A 207 -6.20 2.20 9.58
CA TYR A 207 -6.64 2.07 8.19
C TYR A 207 -7.15 0.67 7.93
N VAL A 208 -8.29 0.54 7.25
CA VAL A 208 -8.86 -0.75 6.86
C VAL A 208 -9.18 -0.79 5.38
N GLY A 209 -8.94 -1.95 4.78
CA GLY A 209 -9.42 -2.30 3.44
C GLY A 209 -10.29 -3.54 3.52
N GLY A 210 -11.47 -3.48 2.92
CA GLY A 210 -12.40 -4.60 2.84
C GLY A 210 -12.77 -4.88 1.40
N ASN A 211 -12.70 -6.15 0.99
CA ASN A 211 -13.16 -6.56 -0.34
C ASN A 211 -14.30 -7.57 -0.21
N ARG A 212 -15.30 -7.43 -1.08
CA ARG A 212 -16.30 -8.46 -1.31
C ARG A 212 -16.32 -8.85 -2.78
N GLY A 213 -16.28 -10.15 -3.04
CA GLY A 213 -16.36 -10.70 -4.39
C GLY A 213 -15.01 -10.82 -5.08
N ARG A 214 -15.06 -11.33 -6.32
CA ARG A 214 -13.86 -11.59 -7.13
C ARG A 214 -13.30 -10.30 -7.74
N GLY A 215 -11.98 -10.22 -7.84
CA GLY A 215 -11.29 -9.12 -8.54
C GLY A 215 -11.58 -9.13 -10.04
N GLN A 216 -11.29 -8.02 -10.70
CA GLN A 216 -11.49 -7.82 -12.14
C GLN A 216 -10.23 -8.19 -12.93
N ILE A 217 -9.05 -7.96 -12.34
CA ILE A 217 -7.74 -8.12 -12.97
C ILE A 217 -6.96 -9.16 -12.17
N TYR A 218 -6.38 -10.13 -12.87
CA TYR A 218 -5.43 -11.08 -12.28
C TYR A 218 -4.07 -10.44 -12.13
N PRO A 219 -3.18 -11.00 -11.27
CA PRO A 219 -1.82 -10.52 -11.14
C PRO A 219 -1.18 -10.33 -12.53
N ASP A 220 -1.30 -11.29 -13.45
CA ASP A 220 -0.74 -11.22 -14.82
C ASP A 220 -1.33 -10.13 -15.74
N GLY A 221 -2.14 -9.22 -15.21
CA GLY A 221 -2.79 -8.17 -15.97
C GLY A 221 -3.91 -8.68 -16.88
N SER A 222 -4.18 -9.99 -16.92
CA SER A 222 -5.30 -10.55 -17.67
C SER A 222 -6.62 -10.22 -16.99
N LYS A 223 -7.66 -10.00 -17.81
CA LYS A 223 -9.01 -9.69 -17.32
C LYS A 223 -9.73 -10.97 -16.89
N SER A 224 -10.27 -10.98 -15.68
CA SER A 224 -11.14 -12.05 -15.20
C SER A 224 -12.52 -11.99 -15.85
N ASN A 225 -13.28 -13.08 -15.75
CA ASN A 225 -14.68 -13.13 -16.18
C ASN A 225 -15.66 -12.29 -15.34
N ASN A 226 -15.17 -11.56 -14.32
CA ASN A 226 -15.95 -10.66 -13.48
C ASN A 226 -15.78 -9.19 -13.90
N THR A 227 -15.63 -8.94 -15.20
CA THR A 227 -15.49 -7.61 -15.80
C THR A 227 -16.18 -7.56 -17.16
N VAL A 228 -16.32 -6.35 -17.71
CA VAL A 228 -16.93 -6.13 -19.03
C VAL A 228 -15.93 -6.47 -20.13
N TYR A 229 -16.38 -7.23 -21.14
CA TYR A 229 -15.54 -7.62 -22.28
C TYR A 229 -15.92 -6.88 -23.55
N ASN A 230 -14.88 -6.62 -24.35
CA ASN A 230 -15.01 -6.15 -25.72
C ASN A 230 -14.55 -7.31 -26.64
N ALA A 231 -15.51 -8.11 -27.11
CA ALA A 231 -15.46 -9.04 -28.27
C ALA A 231 -14.34 -10.10 -28.37
N THR A 232 -14.06 -10.92 -27.34
CA THR A 232 -13.34 -12.20 -27.61
C THR A 232 -13.39 -13.27 -26.51
N ALA A 233 -14.04 -13.04 -25.37
CA ALA A 233 -14.01 -13.98 -24.24
C ALA A 233 -15.42 -14.45 -23.84
N ALA A 234 -15.53 -15.72 -23.41
CA ALA A 234 -16.72 -16.25 -22.76
C ALA A 234 -16.94 -15.50 -21.43
N GLY A 235 -18.12 -14.90 -21.26
CA GLY A 235 -18.34 -13.91 -20.20
C GLY A 235 -19.81 -13.49 -20.05
N PRO A 236 -20.05 -12.32 -19.45
CA PRO A 236 -21.37 -11.82 -19.04
C PRO A 236 -22.35 -11.66 -20.20
N GLU A 237 -23.64 -11.48 -19.84
CA GLU A 237 -24.75 -11.38 -20.79
C GLU A 237 -24.47 -10.36 -21.91
N LEU A 238 -24.62 -10.79 -23.17
CA LEU A 238 -24.35 -9.97 -24.34
C LEU A 238 -25.43 -8.89 -24.49
N LEU A 239 -25.00 -7.64 -24.70
CA LEU A 239 -25.89 -6.49 -24.92
C LEU A 239 -26.13 -6.19 -26.39
N VAL A 240 -25.33 -6.79 -27.28
CA VAL A 240 -25.34 -6.53 -28.72
C VAL A 240 -25.88 -7.73 -29.49
N SER A 241 -26.60 -7.46 -30.57
CA SER A 241 -27.11 -8.49 -31.49
C SER A 241 -26.26 -8.58 -32.75
N GLU A 242 -26.31 -9.72 -33.44
CA GLU A 242 -25.60 -9.89 -34.72
C GLU A 242 -26.05 -8.84 -35.75
N GLY A 243 -25.09 -8.08 -36.30
CA GLY A 243 -25.34 -7.06 -37.34
C GLY A 243 -25.39 -5.59 -36.85
N GLU A 244 -25.23 -5.34 -35.55
CA GLU A 244 -25.23 -3.98 -34.99
C GLU A 244 -23.89 -3.25 -35.21
N SER A 245 -23.93 -1.97 -35.64
CA SER A 245 -22.73 -1.14 -35.80
C SER A 245 -22.23 -0.63 -34.44
N ILE A 246 -21.11 -1.18 -33.98
CA ILE A 246 -20.48 -0.84 -32.70
C ILE A 246 -19.46 0.30 -32.85
N LYS A 247 -19.46 1.22 -31.87
CA LYS A 247 -18.42 2.26 -31.75
C LYS A 247 -17.17 1.69 -31.09
N LEU A 248 -16.00 2.29 -31.37
CA LEU A 248 -14.76 1.97 -30.65
C LEU A 248 -14.99 2.15 -29.14
N ASP A 249 -14.55 1.17 -28.35
CA ASP A 249 -14.72 1.10 -26.88
C ASP A 249 -16.14 0.88 -26.35
N GLN A 250 -17.13 0.62 -27.22
CA GLN A 250 -18.47 0.23 -26.78
C GLN A 250 -18.43 -1.13 -26.05
N PRO A 251 -18.98 -1.23 -24.83
CA PRO A 251 -19.04 -2.49 -24.10
C PRO A 251 -20.01 -3.46 -24.77
N LEU A 252 -19.64 -4.73 -24.88
CA LEU A 252 -20.44 -5.74 -25.59
C LEU A 252 -21.22 -6.65 -24.65
N THR A 253 -20.91 -6.59 -23.35
CA THR A 253 -21.52 -7.39 -22.30
C THR A 253 -21.98 -6.50 -21.16
N SER A 254 -22.97 -6.97 -20.39
CA SER A 254 -23.32 -6.36 -19.11
C SER A 254 -22.18 -6.52 -18.09
N ASN A 255 -22.21 -5.76 -16.99
CA ASN A 255 -21.23 -5.90 -15.91
C ASN A 255 -21.75 -6.93 -14.88
N PRO A 256 -21.12 -8.11 -14.74
CA PRO A 256 -21.57 -9.15 -13.81
C PRO A 256 -21.10 -8.88 -12.37
N ASN A 257 -20.26 -7.87 -12.16
CA ASN A 257 -19.67 -7.62 -10.86
C ASN A 257 -20.65 -6.97 -9.90
N VAL A 258 -21.07 -7.73 -8.91
CA VAL A 258 -21.88 -7.27 -7.77
C VAL A 258 -21.05 -7.04 -6.50
N GLY A 259 -19.73 -7.27 -6.58
CA GLY A 259 -18.78 -7.06 -5.50
C GLY A 259 -18.14 -5.67 -5.51
N GLY A 260 -17.10 -5.49 -4.70
CA GLY A 260 -16.28 -4.29 -4.68
C GLY A 260 -15.34 -4.23 -3.48
N PHE A 261 -14.36 -3.35 -3.60
CA PHE A 261 -13.41 -3.00 -2.56
C PHE A 261 -13.76 -1.65 -1.97
N GLY A 262 -13.62 -1.52 -0.66
CA GLY A 262 -13.73 -0.27 0.06
C GLY A 262 -12.58 -0.08 1.01
N GLN A 263 -12.31 1.18 1.31
CA GLN A 263 -11.35 1.59 2.32
C GLN A 263 -12.06 2.45 3.37
N GLY A 264 -11.62 2.31 4.62
CA GLY A 264 -12.14 3.07 5.74
C GLY A 264 -10.99 3.49 6.67
N ASP A 265 -11.15 4.66 7.25
CA ASP A 265 -10.17 5.24 8.16
C ASP A 265 -10.86 5.46 9.52
N ALA A 266 -10.17 5.13 10.60
CA ALA A 266 -10.58 5.39 11.96
C ALA A 266 -9.42 6.00 12.75
N GLU A 267 -9.72 6.53 13.92
CA GLU A 267 -8.70 7.04 14.82
C GLU A 267 -8.96 6.53 16.23
N ILE A 268 -7.88 6.27 16.94
CA ILE A 268 -7.93 5.78 18.32
C ILE A 268 -6.97 6.59 19.18
N VAL A 269 -7.38 6.93 20.40
CA VAL A 269 -6.53 7.62 21.36
C VAL A 269 -5.94 6.61 22.34
N LEU A 270 -4.62 6.47 22.36
CA LEU A 270 -3.95 5.75 23.44
C LEU A 270 -3.86 6.69 24.64
N GLN A 271 -4.70 6.44 25.65
CA GLN A 271 -4.92 7.36 26.76
C GLN A 271 -4.13 6.97 28.00
N ASP A 272 -3.54 7.98 28.63
CA ASP A 272 -2.89 7.84 29.94
C ASP A 272 -3.91 8.08 31.06
N PRO A 273 -4.13 7.12 31.97
CA PRO A 273 -5.07 7.30 33.09
C PRO A 273 -4.71 8.48 34.00
N LEU A 274 -3.42 8.82 34.16
CA LEU A 274 -2.99 9.94 34.99
C LEU A 274 -3.41 11.29 34.40
N ARG A 275 -3.44 11.42 33.06
CA ARG A 275 -3.94 12.63 32.38
C ARG A 275 -5.41 12.86 32.68
N VAL A 276 -6.21 11.80 32.67
CA VAL A 276 -7.65 11.87 32.97
C VAL A 276 -7.88 12.23 34.43
N GLN A 277 -7.15 11.61 35.36
CA GLN A 277 -7.24 11.94 36.80
C GLN A 277 -6.84 13.40 37.08
N GLY A 278 -5.75 13.87 36.48
CA GLY A 278 -5.32 15.27 36.59
C GLY A 278 -6.36 16.25 36.03
N LEU A 279 -6.98 15.90 34.89
CA LEU A 279 -8.06 16.70 34.30
C LEU A 279 -9.28 16.77 35.23
N LEU A 280 -9.69 15.65 35.84
CA LEU A 280 -10.82 15.63 36.78
C LEU A 280 -10.55 16.51 38.00
N PHE A 281 -9.34 16.44 38.56
CA PHE A 281 -8.95 17.31 39.67
C PHE A 281 -8.96 18.79 39.27
N PHE A 282 -8.43 19.11 38.09
CA PHE A 282 -8.46 20.47 37.56
C PHE A 282 -9.90 20.98 37.40
N LEU A 283 -10.79 20.19 36.78
CA LEU A 283 -12.20 20.57 36.61
C LEU A 283 -12.91 20.79 37.94
N ALA A 284 -12.64 19.94 38.94
CA ALA A 284 -13.18 20.12 40.29
C ALA A 284 -12.67 21.44 40.93
N SER A 285 -11.39 21.78 40.75
CA SER A 285 -10.83 23.03 41.26
C SER A 285 -11.44 24.27 40.60
N VAL A 286 -11.73 24.20 39.30
CA VAL A 286 -12.39 25.27 38.54
C VAL A 286 -13.82 25.46 39.04
N ILE A 287 -14.58 24.38 39.22
CA ILE A 287 -15.95 24.44 39.76
C ILE A 287 -15.93 25.08 41.15
N LEU A 288 -15.00 24.67 42.02
CA LEU A 288 -14.87 25.23 43.36
C LEU A 288 -14.55 26.73 43.32
N ALA A 289 -13.62 27.15 42.46
CA ALA A 289 -13.27 28.56 42.29
C ALA A 289 -14.46 29.39 41.76
N GLN A 290 -15.23 28.87 40.79
CA GLN A 290 -16.43 29.51 40.27
C GLN A 290 -17.48 29.70 41.37
N ILE A 291 -17.71 28.68 42.19
CA ILE A 291 -18.63 28.76 43.34
C ILE A 291 -18.17 29.88 44.29
N PHE A 292 -16.89 29.90 44.68
CA PHE A 292 -16.37 30.92 45.58
C PHE A 292 -16.45 32.34 45.00
N LEU A 293 -16.18 32.52 43.71
CA LEU A 293 -16.33 33.82 43.04
C LEU A 293 -17.79 34.31 43.08
N VAL A 294 -18.75 33.43 42.80
CA VAL A 294 -20.18 33.77 42.85
C VAL A 294 -20.61 34.08 44.29
N LEU A 295 -20.21 33.26 45.28
CA LEU A 295 -20.50 33.52 46.69
C LEU A 295 -19.89 34.84 47.16
N LYS A 296 -18.65 35.13 46.76
CA LYS A 296 -17.97 36.39 47.12
C LYS A 296 -18.65 37.60 46.47
N LYS A 297 -19.07 37.48 45.21
CA LYS A 297 -19.88 38.50 44.53
C LYS A 297 -21.19 38.75 45.29
N LYS A 298 -21.93 37.70 45.65
CA LYS A 298 -23.16 37.81 46.44
C LYS A 298 -22.95 38.41 47.82
N GLN A 299 -21.82 38.11 48.48
CA GLN A 299 -21.45 38.75 49.72
C GLN A 299 -21.23 40.26 49.54
N PHE A 300 -20.49 40.65 48.50
CA PHE A 300 -20.19 42.06 48.21
C PHE A 300 -21.44 42.85 47.80
N GLU A 301 -22.33 42.28 46.98
CA GLU A 301 -23.63 42.87 46.63
C GLU A 301 -24.45 43.24 47.88
N LYS A 302 -24.41 42.41 48.95
CA LYS A 302 -25.08 42.74 50.22
C LYS A 302 -24.45 43.93 50.94
N VAL A 303 -23.14 44.09 50.88
CA VAL A 303 -22.43 45.22 51.50
C VAL A 303 -22.75 46.51 50.74
N GLN A 304 -22.68 46.50 49.41
CA GLN A 304 -23.04 47.65 48.57
C GLN A 304 -24.49 48.11 48.81
N LEU A 305 -25.43 47.15 48.95
CA LEU A 305 -26.82 47.45 49.31
C LEU A 305 -26.95 48.14 50.67
N SER A 306 -26.10 47.81 51.65
CA SER A 306 -26.11 48.46 52.96
C SER A 306 -25.46 49.84 52.98
N GLU A 307 -24.44 50.06 52.14
CA GLU A 307 -23.71 51.33 52.06
C GLU A 307 -24.34 52.33 51.08
N MET A 308 -25.36 51.92 50.29
CA MET A 308 -26.03 52.70 49.24
C MET A 308 -25.08 53.35 48.21
N ASN A 309 -23.84 52.87 48.13
CA ASN A 309 -22.84 53.29 47.16
C ASN A 309 -22.57 52.11 46.21
N PHE A 310 -22.93 52.31 44.94
CA PHE A 310 -22.83 51.31 43.88
C PHE A 310 -21.53 51.46 43.09
#